data_AF-A0A7G7LQI1-F1
#
_entry.id   AF-A0A7G7LQI1-F1
#
_cell.length_a   1.000
_cell.length_b   1.000
_cell.length_c   1.000
_cell.angle_alpha   90.00
_cell.angle_beta   90.00
_cell.angle_gamma   90.00
#
_symmetry.space_group_name_H-M   'P 1'
#
loop_
_entity.id
_entity.type
_entity.pdbx_description
1 polymer ?
#
loop_
_entity_poly.entity_id
_entity_poly.type
_entity_poly.pdbx_seq_one_letter_code
_entity_poly.pdbx_strand_id
1 'polypeptide(L)'
;MRPFFFAIAFLLIICVNIQIAACDGGIPSPVPSLHPEVPPDTGVPQGAPVQIPVPPEIPQLERPLMSRADRWEELQLRLSLYFLGRNSWLDVGQFVRILERQVPIETKIEAALVDDGYNREDILQKRAEIRGILFNRGVNALSERTLDEYLDQIERNGTRQSTPYRNVSRAIQNLDLIL
;
A
#
# COMPACT_ATOMS: atom_id res chain seq x y z
N MET A 1 -28.71 -2.23 -27.69
CA MET A 1 -28.16 -3.47 -27.11
C MET A 1 -27.22 -3.08 -25.97
N ARG A 2 -27.28 -3.55 -24.74
CA ARG A 2 -28.37 -3.96 -23.82
C ARG A 2 -27.66 -3.93 -22.44
N PRO A 3 -28.04 -3.09 -21.47
CA PRO A 3 -27.32 -2.92 -20.19
C PRO A 3 -27.12 -4.23 -19.40
N PHE A 4 -27.91 -5.26 -19.73
CA PHE A 4 -27.78 -6.63 -19.25
C PHE A 4 -26.43 -7.29 -19.53
N PHE A 5 -25.75 -6.97 -20.64
CA PHE A 5 -24.44 -7.56 -20.94
C PHE A 5 -23.35 -7.04 -19.98
N PHE A 6 -23.46 -5.79 -19.54
CA PHE A 6 -22.51 -5.15 -18.64
C PHE A 6 -22.69 -5.59 -17.18
N ALA A 7 -23.94 -5.78 -16.74
CA ALA A 7 -24.22 -6.37 -15.43
C ALA A 7 -23.68 -7.81 -15.31
N ILE A 8 -23.77 -8.60 -16.40
CA ILE A 8 -23.22 -9.96 -16.45
C ILE A 8 -21.68 -9.93 -16.46
N ALA A 9 -21.05 -9.01 -17.19
CA ALA A 9 -19.59 -8.85 -17.16
C ALA A 9 -19.07 -8.44 -15.77
N PHE A 10 -19.78 -7.56 -15.06
CA PHE A 10 -19.43 -7.16 -13.68
C PHE A 10 -19.56 -8.34 -12.70
N LEU A 11 -20.60 -9.16 -12.85
CA LEU A 11 -20.78 -10.40 -12.08
C LEU A 11 -19.73 -11.47 -12.43
N LEU A 12 -19.29 -11.55 -13.69
CA LEU A 12 -18.22 -12.45 -14.12
C LEU A 12 -16.84 -12.01 -13.61
N ILE A 13 -16.58 -10.71 -13.47
CA ILE A 13 -15.33 -10.21 -12.83
C ILE A 13 -15.30 -10.59 -11.33
N ILE A 14 -16.46 -10.67 -10.68
CA ILE A 14 -16.58 -11.17 -9.31
C ILE A 14 -16.35 -12.70 -9.25
N CYS A 15 -16.67 -13.45 -10.31
CA CYS A 15 -16.66 -14.92 -10.29
C CYS A 15 -15.47 -15.63 -11.01
N VAL A 16 -14.71 -14.98 -11.89
CA VAL A 16 -13.85 -15.70 -12.89
C VAL A 16 -12.34 -15.68 -12.60
N ASN A 17 -11.81 -15.01 -11.58
CA ASN A 17 -10.35 -15.04 -11.33
C ASN A 17 -9.91 -16.24 -10.46
N ILE A 18 -10.22 -17.46 -10.94
CA ILE A 18 -9.61 -18.70 -10.49
C ILE A 18 -8.44 -19.02 -11.43
N GLN A 19 -7.24 -19.14 -10.84
CA GLN A 19 -6.00 -19.69 -11.38
C GLN A 19 -5.21 -18.85 -12.40
N ILE A 20 -4.13 -18.23 -11.91
CA ILE A 20 -2.83 -18.32 -12.60
C ILE A 20 -1.80 -18.80 -11.58
N ALA A 21 -1.19 -19.94 -11.92
CA ALA A 21 -0.24 -20.69 -11.12
C ALA A 21 1.13 -20.00 -11.02
N ALA A 22 1.87 -20.45 -10.01
CA ALA A 22 3.21 -20.07 -9.62
C ALA A 22 4.25 -20.18 -10.73
N CYS A 23 5.25 -19.29 -10.67
CA CYS A 23 6.63 -19.64 -10.98
C CYS A 23 7.55 -19.11 -9.87
N ASP A 24 8.20 -20.06 -9.21
CA ASP A 24 9.29 -19.95 -8.26
C ASP A 24 10.60 -19.61 -9.00
N GLY A 25 11.54 -18.92 -8.34
CA GLY A 25 12.89 -18.73 -8.91
C GLY A 25 13.61 -17.47 -8.42
N GLY A 26 14.10 -17.51 -7.19
CA GLY A 26 15.10 -16.54 -6.72
C GLY A 26 16.51 -16.85 -7.21
N ILE A 27 17.42 -15.87 -7.12
CA ILE A 27 18.82 -15.92 -6.64
C ILE A 27 19.24 -14.47 -6.30
N PRO A 28 20.08 -14.22 -5.27
CA PRO A 28 20.21 -12.95 -4.56
C PRO A 28 21.20 -11.97 -5.19
N SER A 29 20.96 -10.67 -4.99
CA SER A 29 21.93 -9.61 -5.29
C SER A 29 23.12 -9.68 -4.33
N PRO A 30 24.39 -9.61 -4.81
CA PRO A 30 25.52 -9.43 -3.92
C PRO A 30 25.58 -7.98 -3.43
N VAL A 31 25.74 -7.84 -2.12
CA VAL A 31 26.07 -6.59 -1.42
C VAL A 31 27.47 -6.11 -1.85
N PRO A 32 27.73 -4.78 -1.95
CA PRO A 32 29.00 -4.25 -2.46
C PRO A 32 30.13 -4.39 -1.42
N SER A 33 31.29 -4.88 -1.82
CA SER A 33 32.50 -4.81 -1.00
C SER A 33 33.10 -3.40 -1.07
N LEU A 34 33.21 -2.77 0.10
CA LEU A 34 33.93 -1.53 0.34
C LEU A 34 35.44 -1.70 0.07
N HIS A 35 36.01 -0.79 -0.72
CA HIS A 35 37.38 -0.32 -0.51
C HIS A 35 37.51 1.09 -1.09
N PRO A 36 37.74 2.13 -0.27
CA PRO A 36 38.23 3.40 -0.77
C PRO A 36 39.75 3.27 -0.97
N GLU A 37 40.20 3.42 -2.21
CA GLU A 37 41.60 3.73 -2.51
C GLU A 37 41.82 5.21 -2.18
N VAL A 38 42.80 5.51 -1.31
CA VAL A 38 43.18 6.87 -0.91
C VAL A 38 44.29 7.36 -1.84
N PRO A 39 44.10 8.45 -2.61
CA PRO A 39 45.20 9.20 -3.22
C PRO A 39 45.56 10.42 -2.34
N PRO A 40 46.81 10.92 -2.42
CA PRO A 40 47.39 11.81 -1.43
C PRO A 40 46.89 13.26 -1.51
N ASP A 41 46.96 13.93 -0.36
CA ASP A 41 46.66 15.35 -0.10
C ASP A 41 46.99 16.27 -1.28
N THR A 42 45.96 16.92 -1.82
CA THR A 42 46.11 18.18 -2.55
C THR A 42 45.22 19.23 -1.89
N GLY A 43 45.86 20.22 -1.26
CA GLY A 43 45.20 21.24 -0.44
C GLY A 43 44.23 22.13 -1.21
N VAL A 44 42.96 21.76 -1.20
CA VAL A 44 41.82 22.60 -1.63
C VAL A 44 40.88 22.77 -0.43
N PRO A 45 40.30 23.97 -0.19
CA PRO A 45 39.43 24.21 0.96
C PRO A 45 38.28 23.20 0.95
N GLN A 46 38.14 22.43 2.04
CA GLN A 46 37.07 21.46 2.22
C GLN A 46 35.71 22.17 2.08
N GLY A 47 35.07 22.00 0.93
CA GLY A 47 33.68 22.35 0.74
C GLY A 47 32.84 21.61 1.78
N ALA A 48 31.84 22.30 2.34
CA ALA A 48 30.92 21.75 3.33
C ALA A 48 30.42 20.36 2.90
N PRO A 49 30.28 19.38 3.82
CA PRO A 49 29.85 18.04 3.47
C PRO A 49 28.56 18.11 2.66
N VAL A 50 28.59 17.59 1.44
CA VAL A 50 27.38 17.37 0.65
C VAL A 50 26.53 16.38 1.44
N GLN A 51 25.48 16.87 2.08
CA GLN A 51 24.48 16.02 2.73
C GLN A 51 23.76 15.26 1.62
N ILE A 52 24.15 14.01 1.39
CA ILE A 52 23.40 13.10 0.53
C ILE A 52 22.06 12.84 1.25
N PRO A 53 20.91 13.15 0.63
CA PRO A 53 19.62 12.83 1.23
C PRO A 53 19.53 11.33 1.46
N VAL A 54 19.48 10.91 2.72
CA VAL A 54 19.22 9.50 3.06
C VAL A 54 17.77 9.21 2.72
N PRO A 55 17.46 8.23 1.84
CA PRO A 55 16.09 7.87 1.53
C PRO A 55 15.33 7.52 2.82
N PRO A 56 14.04 7.91 2.93
CA PRO A 56 13.26 7.55 4.10
C PRO A 56 13.11 6.04 4.19
N GLU A 57 13.19 5.51 5.40
CA GLU A 57 12.98 4.09 5.65
C GLU A 57 11.50 3.73 5.47
N ILE A 58 11.23 2.74 4.61
CA ILE A 58 9.90 2.16 4.40
C ILE A 58 9.96 0.72 4.87
N PRO A 59 9.36 0.39 6.04
CA PRO A 59 9.34 -0.97 6.55
C PRO A 59 8.74 -1.95 5.56
N GLN A 60 9.29 -3.16 5.52
CA GLN A 60 8.78 -4.27 4.72
C GLN A 60 8.75 -5.53 5.59
N LEU A 61 7.75 -6.38 5.36
CA LEU A 61 7.63 -7.67 6.04
C LEU A 61 8.17 -8.77 5.14
N GLU A 62 9.10 -9.59 5.65
CA GLU A 62 9.55 -10.80 4.96
C GLU A 62 8.38 -11.72 4.63
N ARG A 63 7.46 -11.87 5.61
CA ARG A 63 6.18 -12.57 5.43
C ARG A 63 5.03 -11.58 5.57
N PRO A 64 4.24 -11.32 4.51
CA PRO A 64 3.09 -10.43 4.61
C PRO A 64 2.04 -11.00 5.57
N LEU A 65 1.25 -10.11 6.18
CA LEU A 65 0.16 -10.52 7.08
C LEU A 65 -0.93 -11.31 6.34
N MET A 66 -1.23 -10.88 5.12
CA MET A 66 -2.20 -11.50 4.22
C MET A 66 -1.59 -11.66 2.82
N SER A 67 -1.96 -12.74 2.13
CA SER A 67 -1.53 -12.96 0.75
C SER A 67 -2.01 -11.81 -0.16
N ARG A 68 -1.33 -11.58 -1.28
CA ARG A 68 -1.75 -10.54 -2.22
C ARG A 68 -3.12 -10.86 -2.83
N ALA A 69 -3.43 -12.13 -3.05
CA ALA A 69 -4.69 -12.58 -3.63
C ALA A 69 -5.86 -12.32 -2.68
N ASP A 70 -5.76 -12.76 -1.42
CA ASP A 70 -6.83 -12.55 -0.43
C ASP A 70 -7.05 -11.06 -0.16
N ARG A 71 -5.95 -10.28 -0.10
CA ARG A 71 -6.04 -8.83 0.06
C ARG A 71 -6.77 -8.18 -1.11
N TRP A 72 -6.44 -8.60 -2.34
CA TRP A 72 -7.09 -8.09 -3.54
C TRP A 72 -8.58 -8.40 -3.52
N GLU A 73 -8.96 -9.65 -3.22
CA GLU A 73 -10.36 -10.08 -3.16
C GLU A 73 -11.15 -9.30 -2.10
N GLU A 74 -10.63 -9.18 -0.87
CA GLU A 74 -11.33 -8.47 0.21
C GLU A 74 -11.47 -6.97 -0.11
N LEU A 75 -10.44 -6.33 -0.67
CA LEU A 75 -10.50 -4.92 -1.08
C LEU A 75 -11.44 -4.71 -2.29
N GLN A 76 -11.43 -5.63 -3.26
CA GLN A 76 -12.35 -5.61 -4.39
C GLN A 76 -13.80 -5.68 -3.91
N LEU A 77 -14.12 -6.63 -3.03
CA LEU A 77 -15.45 -6.78 -2.46
C LEU A 77 -15.88 -5.50 -1.74
N ARG A 78 -15.00 -4.95 -0.89
CA ARG A 78 -15.29 -3.71 -0.16
C ARG A 78 -15.52 -2.52 -1.10
N LEU A 79 -14.66 -2.35 -2.12
CA LEU A 79 -14.75 -1.24 -3.06
C LEU A 79 -16.02 -1.33 -3.92
N SER A 80 -16.48 -2.55 -4.23
CA SER A 80 -17.63 -2.78 -5.10
C SER A 80 -18.91 -2.09 -4.60
N LEU A 81 -19.06 -1.94 -3.28
CA LEU A 81 -20.19 -1.26 -2.64
C LEU A 81 -20.31 0.21 -3.09
N TYR A 82 -19.19 0.88 -3.36
CA TYR A 82 -19.15 2.28 -3.80
C TYR A 82 -19.43 2.47 -5.29
N PHE A 83 -19.40 1.36 -6.04
CA PHE A 83 -19.62 1.33 -7.48
C PHE A 83 -20.96 0.68 -7.86
N LEU A 84 -21.82 0.35 -6.88
CA LEU A 84 -23.16 -0.17 -7.16
C LEU A 84 -23.94 0.79 -8.07
N GLY A 85 -24.51 0.24 -9.14
CA GLY A 85 -25.24 1.00 -10.16
C GLY A 85 -24.36 1.71 -11.19
N ARG A 86 -23.03 1.69 -11.03
CA ARG A 86 -22.07 2.25 -11.99
C ARG A 86 -21.55 1.15 -12.91
N ASN A 87 -21.88 1.23 -14.19
CA ASN A 87 -21.62 0.15 -15.15
C ASN A 87 -20.93 0.66 -16.43
N SER A 88 -20.39 1.88 -16.45
CA SER A 88 -19.66 2.36 -17.63
C SER A 88 -18.23 1.80 -17.65
N TRP A 89 -17.64 1.74 -18.84
CA TRP A 89 -16.22 1.37 -18.99
C TRP A 89 -15.29 2.30 -18.20
N LEU A 90 -15.65 3.58 -18.06
CA LEU A 90 -14.90 4.54 -17.26
C LEU A 90 -14.94 4.17 -15.77
N ASP A 91 -16.10 3.72 -15.28
CA ASP A 91 -16.27 3.28 -13.89
C ASP A 91 -15.44 2.03 -13.60
N VAL A 92 -15.44 1.06 -14.52
CA VAL A 92 -14.61 -0.16 -14.39
C VAL A 92 -13.13 0.19 -14.36
N GLY A 93 -12.68 1.08 -15.26
CA GLY A 93 -11.30 1.54 -15.26
C GLY A 93 -10.93 2.27 -13.96
N GLN A 94 -11.79 3.14 -13.45
CA GLN A 94 -11.58 3.83 -12.17
C GLN A 94 -11.54 2.85 -11.00
N PHE A 95 -12.43 1.86 -10.98
CA PHE A 95 -12.47 0.81 -9.96
C PHE A 95 -11.13 0.09 -9.83
N VAL A 96 -10.60 -0.40 -10.96
CA VAL A 96 -9.32 -1.13 -10.98
C VAL A 96 -8.17 -0.23 -10.51
N ARG A 97 -8.10 1.01 -11.00
CA ARG A 97 -7.05 1.95 -10.62
C ARG A 97 -7.05 2.27 -9.12
N ILE A 98 -8.22 2.46 -8.52
CA ILE A 98 -8.35 2.65 -7.07
C ILE A 98 -7.84 1.41 -6.33
N LEU A 99 -8.29 0.22 -6.74
CA LEU A 99 -7.92 -1.04 -6.10
C LEU A 99 -6.41 -1.30 -6.14
N GLU A 100 -5.76 -1.04 -7.29
CA GLU A 100 -4.31 -1.16 -7.47
C GLU A 100 -3.50 -0.29 -6.52
N ARG A 101 -4.05 0.84 -6.07
CA ARG A 101 -3.40 1.76 -5.13
C ARG A 101 -3.66 1.40 -3.68
N GLN A 102 -4.83 0.85 -3.37
CA GLN A 102 -5.16 0.42 -2.00
C GLN A 102 -4.20 -0.68 -1.51
N VAL A 103 -3.86 -1.65 -2.37
CA VAL A 103 -2.99 -2.78 -2.02
C VAL A 103 -1.61 -2.36 -1.49
N PRO A 104 -0.80 -1.55 -2.20
CA PRO A 104 0.50 -1.12 -1.69
C PRO A 104 0.39 -0.20 -0.48
N ILE A 105 -0.65 0.65 -0.39
CA ILE A 105 -0.87 1.49 0.81
C ILE A 105 -1.09 0.60 2.03
N GLU A 106 -2.03 -0.35 1.97
CA GLU A 106 -2.31 -1.26 3.09
C GLU A 106 -1.06 -2.03 3.50
N THR A 107 -0.33 -2.59 2.53
CA THR A 107 0.87 -3.40 2.79
C THR A 107 1.96 -2.60 3.52
N LYS A 108 2.21 -1.35 3.08
CA LYS A 108 3.23 -0.49 3.70
C LYS A 108 2.81 -0.04 5.10
N ILE A 109 1.53 0.22 5.32
CA ILE A 109 1.01 0.58 6.64
C ILE A 109 1.08 -0.60 7.61
N GLU A 110 0.64 -1.79 7.19
CA GLU A 110 0.75 -3.02 7.97
C GLU A 110 2.20 -3.31 8.38
N ALA A 111 3.14 -3.16 7.43
CA ALA A 111 4.56 -3.34 7.72
C ALA A 111 5.07 -2.35 8.77
N ALA A 112 4.70 -1.08 8.66
CA ALA A 112 5.08 -0.08 9.66
C ALA A 112 4.48 -0.36 11.03
N LEU A 113 3.21 -0.79 11.12
CA LEU A 113 2.60 -1.16 12.40
C LEU A 113 3.34 -2.32 13.07
N VAL A 114 3.67 -3.37 12.33
CA VAL A 114 4.43 -4.50 12.88
C VAL A 114 5.83 -4.05 13.32
N ASP A 115 6.50 -3.20 12.54
CA ASP A 115 7.81 -2.63 12.87
C ASP A 115 7.76 -1.73 14.13
N ASP A 116 6.63 -1.06 14.37
CA ASP A 116 6.35 -0.30 15.60
C ASP A 116 5.97 -1.18 16.81
N GLY A 117 5.92 -2.50 16.64
CA GLY A 117 5.70 -3.46 17.72
C GLY A 117 4.25 -3.87 17.97
N TYR A 118 3.31 -3.50 17.10
CA TYR A 118 1.93 -3.97 17.20
C TYR A 118 1.83 -5.46 16.84
N ASN A 119 0.91 -6.18 17.49
CA ASN A 119 0.75 -7.60 17.27
C ASN A 119 0.17 -7.90 15.87
N ARG A 120 0.73 -8.92 15.20
CA ARG A 120 0.39 -9.28 13.82
C ARG A 120 -1.05 -9.81 13.70
N GLU A 121 -1.46 -10.62 14.64
CA GLU A 121 -2.79 -11.23 14.71
C GLU A 121 -3.86 -10.16 14.98
N ASP A 122 -3.58 -9.20 15.87
CA ASP A 122 -4.47 -8.09 16.17
C ASP A 122 -4.67 -7.18 14.94
N ILE A 123 -3.59 -6.83 14.22
CA ILE A 123 -3.68 -6.10 12.93
C ILE A 123 -4.58 -6.85 11.94
N LEU A 124 -4.39 -8.16 11.79
CA LEU A 124 -5.20 -8.98 10.88
C LEU A 124 -6.66 -9.08 11.30
N GLN A 125 -6.93 -9.23 12.60
CA GLN A 125 -8.27 -9.27 13.15
C GLN A 125 -8.99 -7.94 12.92
N LYS A 126 -8.24 -6.83 12.99
CA LYS A 126 -8.74 -5.46 12.89
C LYS A 126 -8.63 -4.84 11.51
N ARG A 127 -8.23 -5.62 10.50
CA ARG A 127 -8.03 -5.16 9.11
C ARG A 127 -9.23 -4.42 8.52
N ALA A 128 -10.45 -4.81 8.85
CA ALA A 128 -11.65 -4.16 8.32
C ALA A 128 -11.81 -2.72 8.86
N GLU A 129 -11.45 -2.50 10.12
CA GLU A 129 -11.44 -1.21 10.80
C GLU A 129 -10.29 -0.34 10.28
N ILE A 130 -9.08 -0.92 10.17
CA ILE A 130 -7.91 -0.26 9.57
C ILE A 130 -8.22 0.21 8.15
N ARG A 131 -8.78 -0.64 7.29
CA ARG A 131 -9.18 -0.27 5.92
C ARG A 131 -10.22 0.84 5.88
N GLY A 132 -11.10 0.93 6.89
CA GLY A 132 -12.03 2.05 7.04
C GLY A 132 -11.31 3.37 7.25
N ILE A 133 -10.28 3.37 8.09
CA ILE A 133 -9.44 4.55 8.35
C ILE A 133 -8.60 4.91 7.13
N LEU A 134 -8.07 3.91 6.42
CA LEU A 134 -7.19 4.11 5.27
C LEU A 134 -7.91 4.59 4.03
N PHE A 135 -9.07 4.01 3.71
CA PHE A 135 -9.67 4.10 2.37
C PHE A 135 -11.03 4.78 2.33
N ASN A 136 -11.54 5.26 3.47
CA ASN A 136 -12.81 5.97 3.51
C ASN A 136 -12.66 7.37 4.12
N ARG A 137 -13.52 8.28 3.66
CA ARG A 137 -13.81 9.56 4.32
C ARG A 137 -15.29 9.59 4.67
N GLY A 138 -15.60 9.31 5.94
CA GLY A 138 -16.97 9.06 6.38
C GLY A 138 -17.57 7.86 5.64
N VAL A 139 -18.69 8.08 4.95
CA VAL A 139 -19.40 7.04 4.21
C VAL A 139 -18.91 6.83 2.77
N ASN A 140 -17.89 7.55 2.31
CA ASN A 140 -17.40 7.50 0.93
C ASN A 140 -16.02 6.86 0.83
N ALA A 141 -15.76 6.11 -0.24
CA ALA A 141 -14.40 5.68 -0.59
C ALA A 141 -13.55 6.88 -1.04
N LEU A 142 -12.24 6.81 -0.79
CA LEU A 142 -11.28 7.79 -1.28
C LEU A 142 -11.14 7.75 -2.81
N SER A 143 -10.86 8.90 -3.40
CA SER A 143 -10.60 9.02 -4.83
C SER A 143 -9.21 8.49 -5.20
N GLU A 144 -9.05 8.08 -6.46
CA GLU A 144 -7.76 7.69 -7.05
C GLU A 144 -6.66 8.71 -6.74
N ARG A 145 -6.95 10.01 -6.96
CA ARG A 145 -6.04 11.11 -6.67
C ARG A 145 -5.58 11.14 -5.21
N THR A 146 -6.48 10.90 -4.25
CA THR A 146 -6.11 10.92 -2.83
C THR A 146 -5.15 9.77 -2.51
N LEU A 147 -5.37 8.60 -3.14
CA LEU A 147 -4.51 7.44 -2.96
C LEU A 147 -3.13 7.65 -3.62
N ASP A 148 -3.08 8.33 -4.78
CA ASP A 148 -1.81 8.77 -5.38
C ASP A 148 -1.04 9.70 -4.43
N GLU A 149 -1.73 10.70 -3.85
CA GLU A 149 -1.13 11.61 -2.86
C GLU A 149 -0.61 10.87 -1.61
N TYR A 150 -1.27 9.78 -1.20
CA TYR A 150 -0.80 8.94 -0.10
C TYR A 150 0.46 8.15 -0.46
N LEU A 151 0.50 7.54 -1.65
CA LEU A 151 1.69 6.83 -2.13
C LEU A 151 2.89 7.78 -2.25
N ASP A 152 2.68 8.96 -2.84
CA ASP A 152 3.69 10.02 -2.94
C ASP A 152 4.25 10.42 -1.56
N GLN A 153 3.38 10.55 -0.55
CA GLN A 153 3.82 10.87 0.82
C GLN A 153 4.67 9.77 1.42
N ILE A 154 4.27 8.50 1.23
CA ILE A 154 5.02 7.35 1.75
C ILE A 154 6.39 7.26 1.08
N GLU A 155 6.47 7.47 -0.23
CA GLU A 155 7.73 7.41 -0.98
C GLU A 155 8.68 8.54 -0.64
N ARG A 156 8.17 9.77 -0.47
CA ARG A 156 9.01 10.95 -0.23
C ARG A 156 9.42 11.11 1.24
N ASN A 157 8.55 10.75 2.18
CA ASN A 157 8.73 11.06 3.59
C ASN A 157 8.81 9.83 4.50
N GLY A 158 8.58 8.63 3.95
CA GLY A 158 8.45 7.39 4.70
C GLY A 158 7.04 7.16 5.23
N THR A 159 6.73 5.89 5.54
CA THR A 159 5.38 5.47 5.92
C THR A 159 4.85 6.23 7.13
N ARG A 160 5.65 6.39 8.19
CA ARG A 160 5.23 7.00 9.46
C ARG A 160 4.84 8.47 9.34
N GLN A 161 5.42 9.17 8.36
CA GLN A 161 5.12 10.59 8.11
C GLN A 161 3.90 10.77 7.18
N SER A 162 3.40 9.70 6.58
CA SER A 162 2.25 9.75 5.68
C SER A 162 0.94 10.00 6.45
N THR A 163 0.02 10.72 5.81
CA THR A 163 -1.34 10.93 6.31
C THR A 163 -2.06 9.62 6.69
N PRO A 164 -2.08 8.56 5.85
CA PRO A 164 -2.78 7.33 6.20
C PRO A 164 -2.24 6.67 7.49
N TYR A 165 -0.92 6.62 7.67
CA TYR A 165 -0.34 6.06 8.89
C TYR A 165 -0.72 6.87 10.12
N ARG A 166 -0.60 8.21 10.04
CA ARG A 166 -0.96 9.10 11.15
C ARG A 166 -2.43 9.00 11.54
N ASN A 167 -3.32 8.74 10.59
CA ASN A 167 -4.73 8.51 10.88
C ASN A 167 -4.95 7.21 11.67
N VAL A 168 -4.28 6.12 11.29
CA VAL A 168 -4.33 4.85 12.03
C VAL A 168 -3.72 5.01 13.41
N SER A 169 -2.52 5.60 13.50
CA SER A 169 -1.84 5.87 14.77
C SER A 169 -2.71 6.72 15.71
N ARG A 170 -3.39 7.75 15.19
CA ARG A 170 -4.32 8.56 15.98
C ARG A 170 -5.53 7.74 16.48
N ALA A 171 -6.10 6.88 15.64
CA ALA A 171 -7.20 6.02 16.05
C ALA A 171 -6.78 5.06 17.18
N ILE A 172 -5.55 4.55 17.13
CA ILE A 172 -4.97 3.72 18.21
C ILE A 172 -4.80 4.55 19.50
N GLN A 173 -4.18 5.73 19.40
CA GLN A 173 -3.96 6.62 20.53
C GLN A 173 -5.26 7.06 21.22
N ASN A 174 -6.33 7.23 20.45
CA ASN A 174 -7.65 7.59 20.95
C ASN A 174 -8.47 6.39 21.44
N LEU A 175 -7.95 5.15 21.34
CA LEU A 175 -8.65 3.90 21.66
C LEU A 175 -9.86 3.61 20.75
N ASP A 176 -9.96 4.28 19.60
CA ASP A 176 -10.94 3.98 18.55
C ASP A 176 -10.59 2.70 17.78
N LEU A 177 -9.31 2.31 17.81
CA LEU A 177 -8.76 1.08 17.24
C LEU A 177 -7.86 0.41 18.29
N ILE A 178 -8.18 -0.83 18.67
CA ILE A 178 -7.40 -1.59 19.65
C ILE A 178 -6.59 -2.65 18.89
N LEU A 179 -5.26 -2.52 18.96
CA LEU A 179 -4.25 -3.40 18.37
C LEU A 179 -3.27 -3.91 19.43
#